data_AF-A0A8S0RPM0-F1
#
_entry.id   AF-A0A8S0RPM0-F1
#
_cell.length_a   1.000
_cell.length_b   1.000
_cell.length_c   1.000
_cell.angle_alpha   90.00
_cell.angle_beta   90.00
_cell.angle_gamma   90.00
#
_symmetry.space_group_name_H-M   'P 1'
#
loop_
_entity.id
_entity.type
_entity.pdbx_description
1 polymer ?
#
loop_
_entity_poly.entity_id
_entity_poly.type
_entity_poly.pdbx_seq_one_letter_code
_entity_poly.pdbx_strand_id
1 'polypeptide(L)'
;MGASNFYVRRASAMMLGQNFEEKGSSAEIEKSYLRLTSAPDPDPATVRPEEVLEKVLLMVQNSQKNYLYKCDQLKSIRQDLVVQHRRNELTVKVYETHARLAIEVGDLPEYNQCQSQLGTLYLEGIKGCLMEFAAYNLLCVLLHSSNNRDLVSAMSRLSAEAKKDDAVKHALSVRAAMTSENYVMFFRLYKTAPNLNGYLMGGSLC
;
A
#
# COMPACT_ATOMS: atom_id res chain seq x y z
N MET A 1 -46.35 -31.42 35.49
CA MET A 1 -45.22 -30.46 35.60
C MET A 1 -44.32 -30.67 34.40
N GLY A 2 -44.52 -29.86 33.35
CA GLY A 2 -43.88 -30.02 32.05
C GLY A 2 -42.58 -29.24 31.97
N ALA A 3 -41.45 -29.94 31.86
CA ALA A 3 -40.15 -29.36 31.56
C ALA A 3 -39.98 -29.26 30.04
N SER A 4 -40.62 -28.28 29.43
CA SER A 4 -40.51 -27.97 28.01
C SER A 4 -40.26 -26.48 27.83
N ASN A 5 -39.05 -25.98 28.11
CA ASN A 5 -38.72 -24.58 27.75
C ASN A 5 -37.25 -24.11 27.77
N PHE A 6 -36.25 -24.99 27.73
CA PHE A 6 -34.83 -24.53 27.71
C PHE A 6 -34.05 -24.76 26.40
N TYR A 7 -34.56 -25.58 25.47
CA TYR A 7 -33.88 -25.85 24.19
C TYR A 7 -34.49 -25.16 22.96
N VAL A 8 -35.66 -24.53 23.08
CA VAL A 8 -36.35 -23.87 21.95
C VAL A 8 -36.14 -22.35 21.92
N ARG A 9 -35.62 -21.74 23.00
CA ARG A 9 -35.41 -20.27 23.07
C ARG A 9 -34.06 -19.78 22.55
N ARG A 10 -33.17 -20.67 22.11
CA ARG A 10 -31.85 -20.29 21.59
C ARG A 10 -31.69 -20.45 20.07
N ALA A 11 -32.80 -20.67 19.36
CA ALA A 11 -32.83 -20.87 17.91
C ALA A 11 -33.52 -19.71 17.13
N SER A 12 -33.69 -18.53 17.74
CA SER A 12 -34.30 -17.36 17.07
C SER A 12 -33.45 -16.08 17.12
N ALA A 13 -32.13 -16.20 17.30
CA ALA A 13 -31.22 -15.06 17.22
C ALA A 13 -30.00 -15.31 16.31
N MET A 14 -30.14 -16.21 15.32
CA MET A 14 -29.11 -16.51 14.33
C MET A 14 -29.73 -16.50 12.92
N MET A 15 -30.36 -15.39 12.54
CA MET A 15 -30.67 -15.09 11.13
C MET A 15 -30.94 -13.59 11.01
N LEU A 16 -29.88 -12.82 10.79
CA LEU A 16 -29.83 -11.51 10.08
C LEU A 16 -28.49 -10.81 10.42
N GLY A 17 -27.38 -11.53 10.24
CA GLY A 17 -26.13 -10.86 9.92
C GLY A 17 -26.15 -10.54 8.44
N GLN A 18 -26.98 -9.57 8.02
CA GLN A 18 -26.66 -8.88 6.77
C GLN A 18 -25.29 -8.26 7.01
N ASN A 19 -24.27 -8.73 6.30
CA ASN A 19 -23.05 -7.96 6.10
C ASN A 19 -23.52 -6.66 5.44
N PHE A 20 -23.81 -5.64 6.24
CA PHE A 20 -23.88 -4.26 5.77
C PHE A 20 -22.45 -3.92 5.36
N GLU A 21 -22.07 -4.32 4.14
CA GLU A 21 -21.02 -3.62 3.44
C GLU A 21 -21.53 -2.18 3.31
N GLU A 22 -20.98 -1.27 4.11
CA GLU A 22 -21.19 0.16 3.94
C GLU A 22 -20.75 0.51 2.52
N LYS A 23 -21.72 0.56 1.61
CA LYS A 23 -21.51 0.97 0.23
C LYS A 23 -21.74 2.47 0.17
N GLY A 24 -20.67 3.20 -0.11
CA GLY A 24 -20.78 4.63 -0.42
C GLY A 24 -21.68 4.86 -1.64
N SER A 25 -22.25 6.05 -1.78
CA SER A 25 -23.13 6.42 -2.91
C SER A 25 -22.67 7.66 -3.66
N SER A 26 -21.53 8.26 -3.29
CA SER A 26 -21.00 9.45 -3.95
C SER A 26 -20.51 9.15 -5.37
N ALA A 27 -20.91 9.97 -6.34
CA ALA A 27 -20.42 9.94 -7.72
C ALA A 27 -19.33 10.98 -8.01
N GLU A 28 -18.80 11.65 -6.98
CA GLU A 28 -17.81 12.72 -7.12
C GLU A 28 -16.48 12.18 -7.66
N ILE A 29 -15.94 12.78 -8.73
CA ILE A 29 -14.69 12.31 -9.34
C ILE A 29 -13.46 12.95 -8.68
N GLU A 30 -13.47 14.26 -8.47
CA GLU A 30 -12.40 14.96 -7.76
C GLU A 30 -12.87 15.28 -6.33
N LYS A 31 -12.22 14.73 -5.32
CA LYS A 31 -12.59 14.93 -3.91
C LYS A 31 -11.33 15.13 -3.08
N SER A 32 -11.24 16.22 -2.33
CA SER A 32 -10.09 16.46 -1.46
C SER A 32 -10.05 15.55 -0.25
N TYR A 33 -8.84 15.20 0.19
CA TYR A 33 -8.63 14.41 1.39
C TYR A 33 -8.97 15.22 2.65
N LEU A 34 -9.78 14.65 3.54
CA LEU A 34 -10.14 15.25 4.82
C LEU A 34 -9.58 14.40 5.96
N ARG A 35 -8.85 14.99 6.91
CA ARG A 35 -8.50 14.25 8.13
C ARG A 35 -9.76 14.03 8.95
N LEU A 36 -10.18 12.78 9.11
CA LEU A 36 -11.32 12.45 9.96
C LEU A 36 -10.93 12.67 11.42
N THR A 37 -11.29 13.83 11.96
CA THR A 37 -11.18 14.13 13.38
C THR A 37 -12.56 13.96 14.02
N SER A 38 -12.80 12.77 14.59
CA SER A 38 -13.77 12.57 15.68
C SER A 38 -15.28 12.59 15.39
N ALA A 39 -15.75 12.56 14.14
CA ALA A 39 -17.17 12.33 13.86
C ALA A 39 -17.47 10.82 13.81
N PRO A 40 -18.61 10.36 14.38
CA PRO A 40 -19.05 8.97 14.22
C PRO A 40 -19.40 8.74 12.75
N ASP A 41 -18.94 7.62 12.20
CA ASP A 41 -19.20 7.02 10.88
C ASP A 41 -19.49 7.98 9.70
N PRO A 42 -18.59 8.08 8.70
CA PRO A 42 -18.76 9.01 7.59
C PRO A 42 -20.10 8.82 6.89
N ASP A 43 -20.81 9.92 6.60
CA ASP A 43 -22.05 9.90 5.83
C ASP A 43 -21.84 9.10 4.52
N PRO A 44 -22.58 8.00 4.29
CA PRO A 44 -22.45 7.19 3.08
C PRO A 44 -22.58 8.00 1.78
N ALA A 45 -23.30 9.13 1.80
CA ALA A 45 -23.40 10.04 0.65
C ALA A 45 -22.08 10.75 0.30
N THR A 46 -21.13 10.80 1.23
CA THR A 46 -19.80 11.40 1.03
C THR A 46 -18.75 10.38 0.60
N VAL A 47 -19.03 9.08 0.68
CA VAL A 47 -18.09 8.00 0.36
C VAL A 47 -18.37 7.48 -1.05
N ARG A 48 -17.34 7.30 -1.88
CA ARG A 48 -17.50 6.81 -3.26
C ARG A 48 -17.50 5.28 -3.30
N PRO A 49 -18.42 4.63 -4.01
CA PRO A 49 -18.40 3.19 -4.20
C PRO A 49 -17.24 2.75 -5.11
N GLU A 50 -16.96 1.46 -5.11
CA GLU A 50 -15.81 0.84 -5.79
C GLU A 50 -15.74 1.21 -7.28
N GLU A 51 -16.84 1.15 -8.01
CA GLU A 51 -16.90 1.48 -9.44
C GLU A 51 -16.59 2.95 -9.75
N VAL A 52 -16.81 3.85 -8.78
CA VAL A 52 -16.42 5.27 -8.91
C VAL A 52 -14.94 5.42 -8.56
N LEU A 53 -14.46 4.74 -7.52
CA LEU A 53 -13.05 4.76 -7.12
C LEU A 53 -12.12 4.23 -8.23
N GLU A 54 -12.54 3.22 -8.99
CA GLU A 54 -11.81 2.75 -10.17
C GLU A 54 -11.65 3.84 -11.24
N LYS A 55 -12.73 4.58 -11.52
CA LYS A 55 -12.72 5.71 -12.47
C LYS A 55 -11.84 6.85 -11.97
N VAL A 56 -11.91 7.15 -10.67
CA VAL A 56 -11.07 8.18 -10.05
C VAL A 56 -9.60 7.79 -10.13
N LEU A 57 -9.25 6.54 -9.83
CA LEU A 57 -7.87 6.04 -9.95
C LEU A 57 -7.35 6.20 -11.40
N LEU A 58 -8.16 5.82 -12.39
CA LEU A 58 -7.82 5.99 -13.80
C LEU A 58 -7.63 7.47 -14.18
N MET A 59 -8.48 8.36 -13.67
CA MET A 59 -8.34 9.80 -13.85
C MET A 59 -7.02 10.31 -13.26
N VAL A 60 -6.67 9.90 -12.04
CA VAL A 60 -5.43 10.31 -11.38
C VAL A 60 -4.20 9.83 -12.15
N GLN A 61 -4.22 8.58 -12.63
CA GLN A 61 -3.13 7.99 -13.42
C GLN A 61 -2.90 8.74 -14.74
N ASN A 62 -3.97 9.20 -15.41
CA ASN A 62 -3.87 9.92 -16.69
C ASN A 62 -3.71 11.45 -16.53
N SER A 63 -3.88 11.98 -15.33
CA SER A 63 -3.81 13.41 -15.06
C SER A 63 -2.40 13.98 -15.29
N GLN A 64 -2.34 15.14 -15.94
CA GLN A 64 -1.11 15.93 -16.12
C GLN A 64 -0.87 16.90 -14.95
N LYS A 65 -1.75 16.89 -13.93
CA LYS A 65 -1.58 17.73 -12.73
C LYS A 65 -0.38 17.23 -11.89
N ASN A 66 0.14 18.12 -11.05
CA ASN A 66 1.33 17.87 -10.24
C ASN A 66 1.13 16.81 -9.13
N TYR A 67 2.22 16.42 -8.48
CA TYR A 67 2.21 15.42 -7.41
C TYR A 67 1.28 15.77 -6.25
N LEU A 68 1.22 17.05 -5.82
CA LEU A 68 0.37 17.46 -4.69
C LEU A 68 -1.11 17.16 -4.97
N TYR A 69 -1.56 17.44 -6.20
CA TYR A 69 -2.91 17.07 -6.62
C TYR A 69 -3.12 15.56 -6.60
N LYS A 70 -2.21 14.79 -7.21
CA LYS A 70 -2.32 13.32 -7.28
C LYS A 70 -2.32 12.68 -5.89
N CYS A 71 -1.46 13.18 -5.00
CA CYS A 71 -1.36 12.77 -3.60
C CYS A 71 -2.68 13.02 -2.87
N ASP A 72 -3.26 14.22 -2.98
CA ASP A 72 -4.56 14.56 -2.38
C ASP A 72 -5.67 13.62 -2.85
N GLN A 73 -5.77 13.38 -4.17
CA GLN A 73 -6.78 12.48 -4.72
C GLN A 73 -6.57 11.02 -4.28
N LEU A 74 -5.33 10.52 -4.24
CA LEU A 74 -5.05 9.15 -3.80
C LEU A 74 -5.28 8.97 -2.29
N LYS A 75 -5.03 9.99 -1.47
CA LYS A 75 -5.41 9.98 -0.04
C LYS A 75 -6.92 9.91 0.14
N SER A 76 -7.65 10.68 -0.66
CA SER A 76 -9.11 10.67 -0.69
C SER A 76 -9.68 9.29 -1.09
N ILE A 77 -9.12 8.65 -2.13
CA ILE A 77 -9.50 7.28 -2.53
C ILE A 77 -9.20 6.27 -1.41
N ARG A 78 -7.98 6.32 -0.83
CA ARG A 78 -7.58 5.43 0.27
C ARG A 78 -8.49 5.59 1.48
N GLN A 79 -8.91 6.82 1.79
CA GLN A 79 -9.86 7.10 2.86
C GLN A 79 -11.21 6.42 2.59
N ASP A 80 -11.79 6.60 1.41
CA ASP A 80 -13.07 5.97 1.08
C ASP A 80 -12.99 4.43 1.16
N LEU A 81 -11.87 3.83 0.75
CA LEU A 81 -11.64 2.39 0.88
C LEU A 81 -11.54 1.93 2.34
N VAL A 82 -10.87 2.71 3.20
CA VAL A 82 -10.74 2.42 4.63
C VAL A 82 -12.10 2.48 5.32
N VAL A 83 -12.90 3.51 5.02
CA VAL A 83 -14.25 3.69 5.56
C VAL A 83 -15.14 2.52 5.19
N GLN A 84 -15.11 2.09 3.93
CA GLN A 84 -15.90 0.94 3.47
C GLN A 84 -15.30 -0.42 3.88
N HIS A 85 -14.22 -0.44 4.66
CA HIS A 85 -13.48 -1.64 5.05
C HIS A 85 -13.07 -2.53 3.86
N ARG A 86 -12.77 -1.92 2.71
CA ARG A 86 -12.45 -2.63 1.45
C ARG A 86 -10.97 -3.01 1.41
N ARG A 87 -10.71 -4.33 1.37
CA ARG A 87 -9.37 -4.92 1.25
C ARG A 87 -9.34 -5.90 0.08
N ASN A 88 -9.13 -5.36 -1.11
CA ASN A 88 -9.16 -6.13 -2.37
C ASN A 88 -8.06 -5.64 -3.34
N GLU A 89 -8.08 -6.16 -4.57
CA GLU A 89 -7.09 -5.83 -5.60
C GLU A 89 -7.11 -4.34 -5.99
N LEU A 90 -8.27 -3.66 -5.94
CA LEU A 90 -8.34 -2.22 -6.13
C LEU A 90 -7.58 -1.50 -5.02
N THR A 91 -7.79 -1.88 -3.75
CA THR A 91 -7.08 -1.29 -2.62
C THR A 91 -5.57 -1.41 -2.80
N VAL A 92 -5.07 -2.60 -3.18
CA VAL A 92 -3.65 -2.80 -3.49
C VAL A 92 -3.21 -1.86 -4.61
N LYS A 93 -3.92 -1.83 -5.74
CA LYS A 93 -3.56 -0.99 -6.91
C LYS A 93 -3.49 0.50 -6.56
N VAL A 94 -4.39 1.01 -5.72
CA VAL A 94 -4.37 2.41 -5.24
C VAL A 94 -3.12 2.67 -4.42
N TYR A 95 -2.82 1.81 -3.46
CA TYR A 95 -1.62 1.95 -2.61
C TYR A 95 -0.34 1.84 -3.43
N GLU A 96 -0.25 0.89 -4.36
CA GLU A 96 0.93 0.77 -5.22
C GLU A 96 1.11 2.00 -6.11
N THR A 97 0.03 2.52 -6.71
CA THR A 97 0.08 3.72 -7.54
C THR A 97 0.59 4.90 -6.73
N HIS A 98 0.08 5.09 -5.52
CA HIS A 98 0.48 6.18 -4.65
C HIS A 98 1.93 6.04 -4.19
N ALA A 99 2.34 4.84 -3.81
CA ALA A 99 3.70 4.55 -3.40
C ALA A 99 4.72 4.81 -4.54
N ARG A 100 4.41 4.42 -5.78
CA ARG A 100 5.27 4.71 -6.95
C ARG A 100 5.44 6.21 -7.16
N LEU A 101 4.34 6.98 -7.15
CA LEU A 101 4.40 8.44 -7.27
C LEU A 101 5.20 9.10 -6.14
N ALA A 102 5.04 8.60 -4.91
CA ALA A 102 5.79 9.10 -3.76
C ALA A 102 7.30 8.84 -3.90
N ILE A 103 7.70 7.66 -4.39
CA ILE A 103 9.11 7.35 -4.68
C ILE A 103 9.68 8.29 -5.75
N GLU A 104 8.94 8.54 -6.83
CA GLU A 104 9.40 9.38 -7.95
C GLU A 104 9.75 10.82 -7.52
N VAL A 105 9.04 11.35 -6.52
CA VAL A 105 9.27 12.71 -5.99
C VAL A 105 10.05 12.75 -4.68
N GLY A 106 10.45 11.59 -4.15
CA GLY A 106 11.20 11.50 -2.89
C GLY A 106 10.36 11.71 -1.61
N ASP A 107 9.04 11.57 -1.66
CA ASP A 107 8.16 11.64 -0.48
C ASP A 107 8.19 10.32 0.31
N LEU A 108 9.32 10.08 0.98
CA LEU A 108 9.56 8.86 1.76
C LEU A 108 8.53 8.66 2.89
N PRO A 109 8.07 9.70 3.63
CA PRO A 109 7.01 9.52 4.62
C PRO A 109 5.73 8.92 4.02
N GLU A 110 5.28 9.42 2.87
CA GLU A 110 4.07 8.91 2.20
C GLU A 110 4.29 7.50 1.63
N TYR A 111 5.45 7.25 1.03
CA TYR A 111 5.86 5.91 0.59
C TYR A 111 5.80 4.90 1.76
N ASN A 112 6.41 5.23 2.90
CA ASN A 112 6.45 4.35 4.06
C ASN A 112 5.05 4.04 4.61
N GLN A 113 4.14 5.03 4.58
CA GLN A 113 2.75 4.79 4.95
C GLN A 113 2.06 3.80 4.00
N CYS A 114 2.28 3.95 2.69
CA CYS A 114 1.76 3.02 1.69
C CYS A 114 2.37 1.63 1.82
N GLN A 115 3.70 1.55 2.02
CA GLN A 115 4.45 0.30 2.17
C GLN A 115 3.95 -0.52 3.38
N SER A 116 3.64 0.13 4.50
CA SER A 116 3.07 -0.54 5.67
C SER A 116 1.73 -1.19 5.34
N GLN A 117 0.84 -0.48 4.65
CA GLN A 117 -0.48 -0.98 4.25
C GLN A 117 -0.39 -2.11 3.21
N LEU A 118 0.46 -1.95 2.20
CA LEU A 118 0.75 -2.99 1.21
C LEU A 118 1.29 -4.27 1.86
N GLY A 119 2.17 -4.14 2.85
CA GLY A 119 2.68 -5.27 3.62
C GLY A 119 1.55 -6.10 4.26
N THR A 120 0.56 -5.46 4.87
CA THR A 120 -0.60 -6.16 5.44
C THR A 120 -1.47 -6.79 4.34
N LEU A 121 -1.77 -6.06 3.26
CA LEU A 121 -2.62 -6.56 2.17
C LEU A 121 -2.00 -7.78 1.46
N TYR A 122 -0.68 -7.78 1.26
CA TYR A 122 0.02 -8.92 0.68
C TYR A 122 0.06 -10.14 1.60
N LEU A 123 0.17 -9.93 2.93
CA LEU A 123 0.09 -11.04 3.90
C LEU A 123 -1.29 -11.69 3.93
N GLU A 124 -2.34 -10.96 3.56
CA GLU A 124 -3.69 -11.49 3.35
C GLU A 124 -3.85 -12.25 2.03
N GLY A 125 -2.80 -12.31 1.21
CA GLY A 125 -2.81 -13.02 -0.07
C GLY A 125 -3.46 -12.24 -1.22
N ILE A 126 -3.72 -10.93 -1.04
CA ILE A 126 -4.26 -10.08 -2.11
C ILE A 126 -3.17 -9.87 -3.15
N LYS A 127 -3.51 -10.08 -4.42
CA LYS A 127 -2.56 -10.01 -5.53
C LYS A 127 -2.09 -8.58 -5.79
N GLY A 128 -0.85 -8.46 -6.23
CA GLY A 128 -0.20 -7.21 -6.65
C GLY A 128 1.28 -7.43 -6.95
N CYS A 129 2.04 -6.34 -6.97
CA CYS A 129 3.45 -6.28 -7.33
C CYS A 129 4.37 -6.55 -6.12
N LEU A 130 4.14 -7.66 -5.41
CA LEU A 130 4.83 -7.97 -4.15
C LEU A 130 6.37 -7.88 -4.24
N MET A 131 6.98 -8.44 -5.29
CA MET A 131 8.45 -8.47 -5.41
C MET A 131 9.04 -7.08 -5.68
N GLU A 132 8.34 -6.27 -6.48
CA GLU A 132 8.71 -4.87 -6.72
C GLU A 132 8.74 -4.10 -5.39
N PHE A 133 7.66 -4.18 -4.61
CA PHE A 133 7.56 -3.48 -3.32
C PHE A 133 8.47 -4.06 -2.24
N ALA A 134 8.80 -5.35 -2.31
CA ALA A 134 9.81 -5.94 -1.44
C ALA A 134 11.21 -5.35 -1.73
N ALA A 135 11.55 -5.16 -3.01
CA ALA A 135 12.80 -4.51 -3.42
C ALA A 135 12.86 -3.04 -2.96
N TYR A 136 11.77 -2.29 -3.15
CA TYR A 136 11.67 -0.91 -2.67
C TYR A 136 11.85 -0.82 -1.16
N ASN A 137 11.20 -1.70 -0.39
CA ASN A 137 11.32 -1.70 1.06
C ASN A 137 12.76 -2.00 1.52
N LEU A 138 13.44 -2.96 0.88
CA LEU A 138 14.84 -3.24 1.16
C LEU A 138 15.73 -2.01 0.92
N LEU A 139 15.57 -1.36 -0.23
CA LEU A 139 16.35 -0.17 -0.58
C LEU A 139 16.04 1.01 0.33
N CYS A 140 14.76 1.21 0.66
CA CYS A 140 14.34 2.29 1.54
C CYS A 140 14.92 2.13 2.95
N VAL A 141 14.83 0.93 3.52
CA VAL A 141 15.40 0.66 4.85
C VAL A 141 16.93 0.71 4.83
N LEU A 142 17.57 0.26 3.74
CA LEU A 142 19.03 0.31 3.60
C LEU A 142 19.59 1.73 3.51
N LEU A 143 18.95 2.60 2.74
CA LEU A 143 19.50 3.90 2.35
C LEU A 143 18.98 5.06 3.18
N HIS A 144 17.76 4.93 3.72
CA HIS A 144 17.05 6.04 4.37
C HIS A 144 16.68 5.75 5.83
N SER A 145 17.02 4.56 6.35
CA SER A 145 16.88 4.23 7.77
C SER A 145 18.23 3.88 8.39
N SER A 146 18.47 4.35 9.61
CA SER A 146 19.64 3.97 10.41
C SER A 146 19.44 2.63 11.13
N ASN A 147 18.31 1.94 10.93
CA ASN A 147 17.94 0.75 11.68
C ASN A 147 18.27 -0.55 10.94
N ASN A 148 19.51 -1.04 11.14
CA ASN A 148 19.95 -2.34 10.62
C ASN A 148 19.04 -3.52 11.03
N ARG A 149 18.32 -3.44 12.17
CA ARG A 149 17.40 -4.51 12.58
C ARG A 149 16.21 -4.65 11.64
N ASP A 150 15.70 -3.53 11.12
CA ASP A 150 14.58 -3.54 10.18
C ASP A 150 15.01 -4.14 8.84
N LEU A 151 16.25 -3.88 8.41
CA LEU A 151 16.81 -4.47 7.19
C LEU A 151 16.92 -5.99 7.31
N VAL A 152 17.46 -6.48 8.43
CA VAL A 152 17.56 -7.92 8.70
C VAL A 152 16.17 -8.55 8.75
N SER A 153 15.19 -7.89 9.38
CA SER A 153 13.80 -8.36 9.43
C SER A 153 13.15 -8.41 8.04
N ALA A 154 13.35 -7.39 7.20
CA ALA A 154 12.85 -7.37 5.83
C ALA A 154 13.44 -8.51 5.00
N MET A 155 14.75 -8.77 5.15
CA MET A 155 15.42 -9.86 4.44
C MET A 155 14.99 -11.26 4.92
N SER A 156 14.71 -11.44 6.21
CA SER A 156 14.32 -12.75 6.75
C SER A 156 12.92 -13.18 6.31
N ARG A 157 12.05 -12.22 5.98
CA ARG A 157 10.72 -12.46 5.42
C ARG A 157 10.74 -12.90 3.95
N LEU A 158 11.87 -12.79 3.25
CA LEU A 158 11.97 -13.17 1.84
C LEU A 158 12.17 -14.68 1.68
N SER A 159 11.26 -15.32 0.93
CA SER A 159 11.40 -16.72 0.52
C SER A 159 12.58 -16.92 -0.44
N ALA A 160 12.97 -18.18 -0.66
CA ALA A 160 14.00 -18.52 -1.64
C ALA A 160 13.60 -18.10 -3.06
N GLU A 161 12.31 -18.27 -3.42
CA GLU A 161 11.73 -17.84 -4.69
C GLU A 161 11.74 -16.31 -4.84
N ALA A 162 11.41 -15.57 -3.77
CA ALA A 162 11.44 -14.10 -3.81
C ALA A 162 12.85 -13.56 -4.10
N LYS A 163 13.89 -14.22 -3.58
CA LYS A 163 15.29 -13.86 -3.86
C LYS A 163 15.73 -14.14 -5.30
N LYS A 164 14.90 -14.85 -6.09
CA LYS A 164 15.15 -15.09 -7.52
C LYS A 164 14.54 -14.00 -8.41
N ASP A 165 13.69 -13.12 -7.88
CA ASP A 165 13.15 -11.97 -8.61
C ASP A 165 14.23 -10.93 -8.89
N ASP A 166 14.22 -10.33 -10.08
CA ASP A 166 15.30 -9.44 -10.52
C ASP A 166 15.32 -8.10 -9.76
N ALA A 167 14.17 -7.57 -9.34
CA ALA A 167 14.12 -6.37 -8.52
C ALA A 167 14.69 -6.64 -7.12
N VAL A 168 14.33 -7.78 -6.54
CA VAL A 168 14.83 -8.19 -5.21
C VAL A 168 16.32 -8.52 -5.26
N LYS A 169 16.79 -9.27 -6.27
CA LYS A 169 18.22 -9.52 -6.49
C LYS A 169 19.00 -8.22 -6.58
N HIS A 170 18.51 -7.27 -7.38
CA HIS A 170 19.15 -5.97 -7.52
C HIS A 170 19.29 -5.26 -6.17
N ALA A 171 18.23 -5.17 -5.38
CA ALA A 171 18.28 -4.57 -4.04
C ALA A 171 19.27 -5.27 -3.10
N LEU A 172 19.34 -6.60 -3.14
CA LEU A 172 20.31 -7.39 -2.38
C LEU A 172 21.75 -7.16 -2.85
N SER A 173 21.97 -7.01 -4.16
CA SER A 173 23.28 -6.66 -4.74
C SER A 173 23.70 -5.24 -4.36
N VAL A 174 22.77 -4.27 -4.32
CA VAL A 174 23.04 -2.91 -3.84
C VAL A 174 23.51 -2.94 -2.39
N ARG A 175 22.80 -3.69 -1.52
CA ARG A 175 23.24 -3.91 -0.13
C ARG A 175 24.66 -4.46 -0.07
N ALA A 176 24.95 -5.53 -0.82
CA ALA A 176 26.27 -6.15 -0.80
C ALA A 176 27.37 -5.17 -1.24
N ALA A 177 27.11 -4.39 -2.30
CA ALA A 177 28.04 -3.37 -2.77
C ALA A 177 28.30 -2.29 -1.72
N MET A 178 27.26 -1.81 -1.02
CA MET A 178 27.40 -0.82 0.04
C MET A 178 28.15 -1.35 1.26
N THR A 179 27.81 -2.55 1.74
CA THR A 179 28.48 -3.16 2.91
C THR A 179 29.95 -3.44 2.65
N SER A 180 30.34 -3.72 1.40
CA SER A 180 31.73 -3.93 0.99
C SER A 180 32.42 -2.67 0.45
N GLU A 181 31.81 -1.49 0.60
CA GLU A 181 32.33 -0.20 0.10
C GLU A 181 32.71 -0.22 -1.41
N ASN A 182 32.04 -1.07 -2.19
CA ASN A 182 32.29 -1.24 -3.61
C ASN A 182 31.47 -0.23 -4.43
N TYR A 183 31.92 1.02 -4.41
CA TYR A 183 31.24 2.13 -5.10
C TYR A 183 31.17 1.93 -6.62
N VAL A 184 32.18 1.29 -7.23
CA VAL A 184 32.15 0.97 -8.67
C VAL A 184 30.97 0.06 -9.00
N MET A 185 30.74 -0.98 -8.19
CA MET A 185 29.59 -1.86 -8.37
C MET A 185 28.28 -1.14 -8.06
N PHE A 186 28.24 -0.29 -7.02
CA PHE A 186 27.06 0.51 -6.69
C PHE A 186 26.61 1.39 -7.88
N PHE A 187 27.53 2.14 -8.49
CA PHE A 187 27.21 2.99 -9.66
C PHE A 187 26.84 2.18 -10.91
N ARG A 188 27.38 0.96 -11.07
CA ARG A 188 26.92 0.04 -12.14
C ARG A 188 25.47 -0.39 -11.89
N LEU A 189 25.15 -0.81 -10.66
CA LEU A 189 23.80 -1.19 -10.27
C LEU A 189 22.80 -0.03 -10.39
N TYR A 190 23.23 1.19 -10.08
CA TYR A 190 22.41 2.39 -10.25
C TYR A 190 21.97 2.58 -11.71
N LYS A 191 22.87 2.38 -12.67
CA LYS A 191 22.58 2.53 -14.11
C LYS A 191 21.65 1.46 -14.67
N THR A 192 21.61 0.28 -14.05
CA THR A 192 20.81 -0.86 -14.49
C THR A 192 19.69 -1.17 -13.49
N ALA A 193 19.21 -0.17 -12.75
CA ALA A 193 18.21 -0.36 -11.72
C ALA A 193 16.85 -0.70 -12.34
N PRO A 194 16.22 -1.82 -11.94
CA PRO A 194 14.87 -2.16 -12.40
C PRO A 194 13.82 -1.28 -11.73
N ASN A 195 12.72 -1.02 -12.44
CA ASN A 195 11.58 -0.24 -11.94
C ASN A 195 12.04 1.11 -11.34
N LEU A 196 11.58 1.45 -10.13
CA LEU A 196 11.96 2.68 -9.41
C LEU A 196 13.13 2.49 -8.43
N ASN A 197 13.87 1.37 -8.49
CA ASN A 197 15.00 1.15 -7.57
C ASN A 197 16.03 2.28 -7.66
N GLY A 198 16.26 2.83 -8.86
CA GLY A 198 17.19 3.93 -9.09
C GLY A 198 16.79 5.23 -8.38
N TYR A 199 15.49 5.52 -8.26
CA TYR A 199 14.98 6.69 -7.54
C TYR A 199 15.32 6.61 -6.05
N LEU A 200 15.14 5.43 -5.44
CA LEU A 200 15.48 5.21 -4.04
C LEU A 200 16.98 5.27 -3.79
N MET A 201 17.80 4.82 -4.75
CA MET A 201 19.27 4.89 -4.67
C MET A 201 19.82 6.31 -4.83
N GLY A 202 19.15 7.17 -5.62
CA GLY A 202 19.61 8.51 -5.95
C GLY A 202 19.48 9.53 -4.81
N GLY A 203 18.55 9.31 -3.88
CA GLY A 203 18.30 10.22 -2.75
C GLY A 203 19.45 10.37 -1.76
N SER A 204 20.48 9.51 -1.83
CA SER A 204 21.66 9.54 -0.96
C SER A 204 22.90 10.17 -1.60
N LEU A 205 22.78 10.76 -2.81
CA LEU A 205 23.90 11.25 -3.62
C LEU A 205 23.88 12.76 -3.90
N CYS A 206 23.20 13.56 -3.08
CA CYS A 206 23.30 15.02 -3.10
C CYS A 206 23.84 15.54 -1.77
#